data_AF-A0A9D0XUK2-F1
#
_entry.id   AF-A0A9D0XUK2-F1
#
_cell.length_a   1.000
_cell.length_b   1.000
_cell.length_c   1.000
_cell.angle_alpha   90.00
_cell.angle_beta   90.00
_cell.angle_gamma   90.00
#
_symmetry.space_group_name_H-M   'P 1'
#
loop_
_entity.id
_entity.type
_entity.pdbx_description
1 polymer ?
#
loop_
_entity_poly.entity_id
_entity_poly.type
_entity_poly.pdbx_seq_one_letter_code
_entity_poly.pdbx_strand_id
1 'polypeptide(L)'
;MPVIDKNTTLTDKYVVANDKWFPKEVVNFAKSAFQPVDGESNSVYTHDDKALIDIPALDEEGKVFGRHLFILDKEQYEAPIDAAVSAAQISLAGILLAILLLTLAIIYIVSRLVISPLQLVQQNTSKILQTGNFSIRNQVKSQDEVGKTSQAINNLLERIGIALKEANQTVYAISQGDFTTRISGNYQGDLEQLKTGINSSTETISSVMDKLSTAMITMREGQYNTEIKTDNTTGSYKAMLENAAQAFTETNLVISEINSVIMEMQRGNFDARVTIDAKGDLDTLKTHINESMHNLNSAINDISIVVTALSDGDLTKAISNQYLGDLLKLKEATNQSIANLSGIVSKAVQSGIVVNNEANSLSQGAEVLSEKVQQQAAAVEETSATMEEMNAAVQNNTENASQAAEVVERVQTESEQASQVMSRTIEAMNSIQDSSNEIADIVTLIDSIAFQTNLLALNAAVEAARAGEHGRGFAVVAGEVRALAQKSADAAKDIKHLIDSSVQRIGQGTKLASES
;
A
#
# COMPACT_ATOMS: atom_id res chain seq x y z
N MET A 1 114.04 -134.31 -40.86
CA MET A 1 113.72 -135.28 -41.93
C MET A 1 112.91 -136.45 -41.36
N PRO A 2 111.57 -136.41 -41.41
CA PRO A 2 110.83 -137.49 -42.07
C PRO A 2 111.12 -137.41 -43.57
N VAL A 3 111.10 -138.56 -44.24
CA VAL A 3 111.36 -138.70 -45.67
C VAL A 3 110.31 -137.89 -46.44
N ILE A 4 110.74 -136.81 -47.11
CA ILE A 4 109.93 -136.02 -48.05
C ILE A 4 109.87 -136.84 -49.34
N ASP A 5 109.03 -137.87 -49.36
CA ASP A 5 108.77 -138.67 -50.56
C ASP A 5 107.50 -138.13 -51.22
N LYS A 6 107.72 -137.28 -52.25
CA LYS A 6 106.74 -136.80 -53.25
C LYS A 6 105.78 -135.70 -52.78
N ASN A 7 106.23 -134.45 -52.85
CA ASN A 7 105.37 -133.28 -52.81
C ASN A 7 104.82 -132.94 -54.20
N THR A 8 103.57 -132.47 -54.28
CA THR A 8 102.98 -131.94 -55.52
C THR A 8 103.26 -130.44 -55.64
N THR A 9 103.93 -130.05 -56.73
CA THR A 9 104.24 -128.65 -57.04
C THR A 9 102.94 -127.86 -57.31
N LEU A 10 102.76 -126.76 -56.58
CA LEU A 10 101.69 -125.77 -56.78
C LEU A 10 102.15 -124.70 -57.78
N THR A 11 103.36 -124.19 -57.56
CA THR A 11 104.07 -123.21 -58.38
C THR A 11 105.57 -123.45 -58.23
N ASP A 12 106.42 -122.78 -59.02
CA ASP A 12 107.88 -122.94 -58.96
C ASP A 12 108.47 -122.66 -57.55
N LYS A 13 107.74 -121.97 -56.66
CA LYS A 13 108.17 -121.65 -55.29
C LYS A 13 107.44 -122.41 -54.19
N TYR A 14 106.28 -123.03 -54.47
CA TYR A 14 105.44 -123.65 -53.43
C TYR A 14 105.11 -125.10 -53.75
N VAL A 15 105.16 -125.93 -52.70
CA VAL A 15 104.82 -127.35 -52.73
C VAL A 15 103.76 -127.65 -51.67
N VAL A 16 102.75 -128.43 -52.03
CA VAL A 16 101.83 -129.00 -51.02
C VAL A 16 102.56 -130.14 -50.34
N ALA A 17 102.82 -129.99 -49.04
CA ALA A 17 103.31 -131.08 -48.22
C ALA A 17 102.13 -132.00 -47.85
N ASN A 18 102.33 -133.32 -47.97
CA ASN A 18 101.44 -134.35 -47.42
C ASN A 18 100.02 -134.41 -48.06
N ASP A 19 99.95 -134.33 -49.39
CA ASP A 19 98.71 -134.26 -50.18
C ASP A 19 97.84 -135.53 -50.16
N LYS A 20 98.37 -136.70 -49.79
CA LYS A 20 97.61 -137.96 -49.73
C LYS A 20 96.59 -138.06 -48.60
N TRP A 21 96.70 -137.23 -47.55
CA TRP A 21 95.73 -137.25 -46.45
C TRP A 21 94.42 -136.56 -46.81
N PHE A 22 94.36 -135.91 -47.98
CA PHE A 22 93.21 -135.16 -48.44
C PHE A 22 92.65 -135.77 -49.73
N PRO A 23 91.30 -135.83 -49.87
CA PRO A 23 90.67 -136.23 -51.14
C PRO A 23 91.16 -135.37 -52.31
N LYS A 24 91.28 -135.94 -53.51
CA LYS A 24 91.81 -135.23 -54.70
C LYS A 24 91.08 -133.91 -55.00
N GLU A 25 89.79 -133.83 -54.71
CA GLU A 25 88.98 -132.63 -54.86
C GLU A 25 89.44 -131.48 -53.95
N VAL A 26 89.87 -131.80 -52.72
CA VAL A 26 90.39 -130.84 -51.74
C VAL A 26 91.75 -130.28 -52.19
N VAL A 27 92.63 -131.15 -52.68
CA VAL A 27 93.95 -130.76 -53.22
C VAL A 27 93.79 -129.91 -54.49
N ASN A 28 92.84 -130.25 -55.36
CA ASN A 28 92.55 -129.47 -56.57
C ASN A 28 91.92 -128.10 -56.24
N PHE A 29 91.02 -128.03 -55.26
CA PHE A 29 90.44 -126.76 -54.81
C PHE A 29 91.51 -125.84 -54.21
N ALA A 30 92.38 -126.37 -53.34
CA ALA A 30 93.54 -125.63 -52.86
C ALA A 30 94.40 -125.13 -54.03
N LYS A 31 94.58 -125.93 -55.09
CA LYS A 31 95.29 -125.50 -56.31
C LYS A 31 94.61 -124.37 -57.08
N SER A 32 93.29 -124.41 -57.25
CA SER A 32 92.57 -123.39 -58.04
C SER A 32 92.32 -122.10 -57.26
N ALA A 33 92.18 -122.19 -55.94
CA ALA A 33 91.91 -121.06 -55.07
C ALA A 33 93.17 -120.40 -54.51
N PHE A 34 94.29 -121.13 -54.41
CA PHE A 34 95.55 -120.57 -53.92
C PHE A 34 96.15 -119.58 -54.93
N GLN A 35 96.19 -118.31 -54.54
CA GLN A 35 96.98 -117.29 -55.21
C GLN A 35 98.20 -116.96 -54.34
N PRO A 36 99.42 -116.86 -54.91
CA PRO A 36 100.61 -116.54 -54.13
C PRO A 36 100.50 -115.11 -53.58
N VAL A 37 100.16 -115.00 -52.29
CA VAL A 37 100.19 -113.73 -51.57
C VAL A 37 101.58 -113.57 -50.95
N ASP A 38 102.37 -112.61 -51.44
CA ASP A 38 103.63 -112.22 -50.82
C ASP A 38 103.34 -111.50 -49.48
N GLY A 39 103.65 -112.14 -48.35
CA GLY A 39 103.61 -111.51 -47.01
C GLY A 39 102.68 -112.17 -45.98
N GLU A 40 102.56 -111.53 -44.81
CA GLU A 40 101.89 -112.02 -43.59
C GLU A 40 100.34 -111.98 -43.62
N SER A 41 99.72 -111.69 -44.77
CA SER A 41 98.26 -111.47 -44.81
C SER A 41 97.46 -112.77 -44.74
N ASN A 42 96.42 -112.78 -43.90
CA ASN A 42 95.39 -113.82 -43.88
C ASN A 42 94.39 -113.55 -45.01
N SER A 43 93.99 -114.58 -45.75
CA SER A 43 92.98 -114.45 -46.80
C SER A 43 91.92 -115.53 -46.64
N VAL A 44 90.65 -115.17 -46.80
CA VAL A 44 89.53 -116.11 -46.77
C VAL A 44 88.89 -116.10 -48.14
N TYR A 45 88.84 -117.27 -48.78
CA TYR A 45 88.24 -117.46 -50.09
C TYR A 45 87.03 -118.39 -49.93
N THR A 46 85.88 -117.98 -50.46
CA THR A 46 84.68 -118.81 -50.46
C THR A 46 84.41 -119.30 -51.88
N HIS A 47 84.12 -120.59 -52.02
CA HIS A 47 83.74 -121.20 -53.30
C HIS A 47 82.76 -122.35 -53.05
N ASP A 48 81.60 -122.28 -53.68
CA ASP A 48 80.45 -123.17 -53.47
C ASP A 48 80.14 -123.36 -51.97
N ASP A 49 80.40 -124.56 -51.46
CA ASP A 49 80.08 -124.97 -50.10
C ASP A 49 81.31 -125.02 -49.17
N LYS A 50 82.43 -124.40 -49.56
CA LYS A 50 83.67 -124.42 -48.78
C LYS A 50 84.29 -123.04 -48.63
N ALA A 51 84.80 -122.75 -47.44
CA ALA A 51 85.63 -121.60 -47.14
C ALA A 51 87.08 -122.06 -46.93
N LEU A 52 88.00 -121.58 -47.76
CA LEU A 52 89.43 -121.74 -47.62
C LEU A 52 89.98 -120.57 -46.81
N ILE A 53 90.50 -120.84 -45.62
CA ILE A 53 91.23 -119.88 -44.79
C ILE A 53 92.71 -120.14 -45.01
N ASP A 54 93.39 -119.15 -45.57
CA ASP A 54 94.81 -119.13 -45.80
C ASP A 54 95.52 -118.28 -44.73
N ILE A 55 96.39 -118.92 -43.95
CA ILE A 55 97.14 -118.31 -42.85
C ILE A 55 98.64 -118.59 -43.05
N PRO A 56 99.54 -117.59 -42.92
CA PRO A 56 100.98 -117.82 -43.01
C PRO A 56 101.48 -118.73 -41.87
N ALA A 57 102.37 -119.67 -42.20
CA ALA A 57 103.10 -120.49 -41.24
C ALA A 57 104.46 -119.85 -40.98
N LEU A 58 104.71 -119.51 -39.72
CA LEU A 58 105.88 -118.75 -39.26
C LEU A 58 106.91 -119.70 -38.63
N ASP A 59 108.20 -119.46 -38.87
CA ASP A 59 109.29 -120.18 -38.20
C ASP A 59 109.57 -119.62 -36.80
N GLU A 60 110.54 -120.21 -36.08
CA GLU A 60 110.89 -119.79 -34.71
C GLU A 60 111.48 -118.35 -34.65
N GLU A 61 111.92 -117.79 -35.78
CA GLU A 61 112.39 -116.40 -35.91
C GLU A 61 111.27 -115.46 -36.41
N GLY A 62 110.04 -115.97 -36.57
CA GLY A 62 108.87 -115.20 -37.02
C GLY A 62 108.82 -114.96 -38.54
N LYS A 63 109.66 -115.62 -39.33
CA LYS A 63 109.67 -115.47 -40.78
C LYS A 63 108.73 -116.50 -41.43
N VAL A 64 107.97 -116.07 -42.43
CA VAL A 64 107.05 -116.95 -43.15
C VAL A 64 107.85 -118.03 -43.90
N PHE A 65 107.74 -119.28 -43.47
CA PHE A 65 108.38 -120.43 -44.12
C PHE A 65 107.39 -121.31 -44.89
N GLY A 66 106.09 -121.17 -44.62
CA GLY A 66 105.02 -121.92 -45.26
C GLY A 66 103.67 -121.22 -45.11
N ARG A 67 102.59 -121.90 -45.51
CA ARG A 67 101.21 -121.44 -45.30
C ARG A 67 100.34 -122.62 -44.85
N HIS A 68 99.48 -122.39 -43.86
CA HIS A 68 98.45 -123.31 -43.42
C HIS A 68 97.14 -122.98 -44.12
N LEU A 69 96.60 -123.97 -44.82
CA LEU A 69 95.29 -123.89 -45.45
C LEU A 69 94.29 -124.67 -44.61
N PHE A 70 93.30 -123.98 -44.06
CA PHE A 70 92.15 -124.59 -43.39
C PHE A 70 90.94 -124.54 -44.32
N ILE A 71 90.19 -125.63 -44.40
CA ILE A 71 88.98 -125.70 -45.22
C ILE A 71 87.81 -125.97 -44.28
N LEU A 72 86.84 -125.07 -44.29
CA LEU A 72 85.61 -125.16 -43.51
C LEU A 72 84.42 -125.41 -44.45
N ASP A 73 83.46 -126.19 -43.97
CA ASP A 73 82.21 -126.48 -44.67
C ASP A 73 81.16 -125.39 -44.42
N LYS A 74 80.24 -125.17 -45.36
CA LYS A 74 79.25 -124.08 -45.34
C LYS A 74 78.36 -124.09 -44.10
N GLU A 75 77.96 -125.26 -43.64
CA GLU A 75 77.18 -125.44 -42.41
C GLU A 75 77.87 -124.86 -41.16
N GLN A 76 79.20 -124.83 -41.12
CA GLN A 76 79.94 -124.36 -39.94
C GLN A 76 80.00 -122.83 -39.82
N TYR A 77 79.75 -122.07 -40.90
CA TYR A 77 79.78 -120.60 -40.85
C TYR A 77 78.42 -119.92 -41.10
N GLU A 78 77.45 -120.55 -41.77
CA GLU A 78 76.12 -119.95 -42.00
C GLU A 78 75.26 -119.92 -40.72
N ALA A 79 75.25 -120.99 -39.92
CA ALA A 79 74.45 -121.07 -38.70
C ALA A 79 74.67 -119.90 -37.71
N PRO A 80 75.92 -119.50 -37.37
CA PRO A 80 76.14 -118.33 -36.52
C PRO A 80 75.78 -117.00 -37.20
N ILE A 81 75.86 -116.90 -38.53
CA ILE A 81 75.50 -115.69 -39.28
C ILE A 81 73.98 -115.49 -39.30
N ASP A 82 73.18 -116.53 -39.58
CA ASP A 82 71.72 -116.43 -39.58
C ASP A 82 71.14 -116.16 -38.18
N ALA A 83 71.76 -116.75 -37.15
CA ALA A 83 71.44 -116.43 -35.76
C ALA A 83 71.74 -114.96 -35.43
N ALA A 84 72.87 -114.42 -35.92
CA ALA A 84 73.24 -113.01 -35.74
C ALA A 84 72.29 -112.06 -36.50
N VAL A 85 71.88 -112.40 -37.73
CA VAL A 85 70.93 -111.61 -38.53
C VAL A 85 69.54 -111.60 -37.87
N SER A 86 69.06 -112.74 -37.39
CA SER A 86 67.78 -112.83 -36.68
C SER A 86 67.78 -112.01 -35.38
N ALA A 87 68.88 -112.07 -34.61
CA ALA A 87 69.05 -111.24 -33.41
C ALA A 87 69.11 -109.73 -33.75
N ALA A 88 69.74 -109.35 -34.86
CA ALA A 88 69.78 -107.97 -35.35
C ALA A 88 68.38 -107.46 -35.77
N GLN A 89 67.56 -108.29 -36.41
CA GLN A 89 66.19 -107.93 -36.79
C GLN A 89 65.27 -107.77 -35.57
N ILE A 90 65.36 -108.65 -34.57
CA ILE A 90 64.58 -108.55 -33.33
C ILE A 90 64.98 -107.29 -32.53
N SER A 91 66.27 -106.99 -32.43
CA SER A 91 66.74 -105.77 -31.74
C SER A 91 66.33 -104.50 -32.49
N LEU A 92 66.39 -104.48 -33.82
CA LEU A 92 65.91 -103.35 -34.63
C LEU A 92 64.39 -103.14 -34.48
N ALA A 93 63.60 -104.21 -34.52
CA ALA A 93 62.15 -104.16 -34.29
C ALA A 93 61.83 -103.67 -32.86
N GLY A 94 62.61 -104.08 -31.86
CA GLY A 94 62.51 -103.60 -30.48
C GLY A 94 62.79 -102.11 -30.33
N ILE A 95 63.83 -101.59 -31.01
CA ILE A 95 64.15 -100.15 -31.03
C ILE A 95 63.04 -99.36 -31.71
N LEU A 96 62.53 -99.82 -32.86
CA LEU A 96 61.43 -99.17 -33.56
C LEU A 96 60.14 -99.15 -32.72
N LEU A 97 59.84 -100.25 -32.02
CA LEU A 97 58.71 -100.32 -31.10
C LEU A 97 58.90 -99.39 -29.90
N ALA A 98 60.10 -99.30 -29.33
CA ALA A 98 60.41 -98.38 -28.24
C ALA A 98 60.28 -96.91 -28.67
N ILE A 99 60.75 -96.55 -29.87
CA ILE A 99 60.56 -95.21 -30.43
C ILE A 99 59.06 -94.94 -30.66
N LEU A 100 58.31 -95.88 -31.22
CA LEU A 100 56.87 -95.73 -31.42
C LEU A 100 56.14 -95.53 -30.07
N LEU A 101 56.44 -96.34 -29.06
CA LEU A 101 55.85 -96.19 -27.72
C LEU A 101 56.26 -94.88 -27.05
N LEU A 102 57.51 -94.45 -27.21
CA LEU A 102 58.01 -93.18 -26.69
C LEU A 102 57.32 -91.99 -27.37
N THR A 103 57.13 -92.04 -28.69
CA THR A 103 56.41 -91.00 -29.45
C THR A 103 54.94 -90.95 -29.04
N LEU A 104 54.26 -92.08 -28.91
CA LEU A 104 52.88 -92.15 -28.41
C LEU A 104 52.76 -91.65 -26.96
N ALA A 105 53.74 -91.98 -26.10
CA ALA A 105 53.79 -91.48 -24.73
C ALA A 105 54.01 -89.95 -24.68
N ILE A 106 54.92 -89.41 -25.51
CA ILE A 106 55.14 -87.96 -25.63
C ILE A 106 53.87 -87.28 -26.16
N ILE A 107 53.24 -87.81 -27.20
CA ILE A 107 51.97 -87.27 -27.74
C ILE A 107 50.89 -87.27 -26.64
N TYR A 108 50.76 -88.35 -25.89
CA TYR A 108 49.81 -88.44 -24.79
C TYR A 108 50.10 -87.42 -23.68
N ILE A 109 51.36 -87.31 -23.25
CA ILE A 109 51.80 -86.37 -22.22
C ILE A 109 51.57 -84.92 -22.67
N VAL A 110 52.00 -84.54 -23.87
CA VAL A 110 51.81 -83.20 -24.44
C VAL A 110 50.32 -82.89 -24.63
N SER A 111 49.54 -83.85 -25.13
CA SER A 111 48.10 -83.68 -25.30
C SER A 111 47.38 -83.44 -23.98
N ARG A 112 47.79 -84.15 -22.92
CA ARG A 112 47.15 -84.08 -21.60
C ARG A 112 47.65 -82.92 -20.73
N LEU A 113 48.94 -82.60 -20.76
CA LEU A 113 49.55 -81.56 -19.93
C LEU A 113 49.55 -80.17 -20.59
N VAL A 114 49.62 -80.09 -21.92
CA VAL A 114 49.74 -78.80 -22.63
C VAL A 114 48.50 -78.49 -23.47
N ILE A 115 48.13 -79.37 -24.42
CA ILE A 115 47.07 -79.07 -25.40
C ILE A 115 45.71 -78.92 -24.73
N SER A 116 45.29 -79.90 -23.91
CA SER A 116 43.95 -79.87 -23.30
C SER A 116 43.75 -78.68 -22.36
N PRO A 117 44.71 -78.33 -21.46
CA PRO A 117 44.58 -77.14 -20.63
C PRO A 117 44.59 -75.83 -21.44
N LEU A 118 45.41 -75.72 -22.50
CA LEU A 118 45.39 -74.54 -23.36
C LEU A 118 44.07 -74.38 -24.12
N GLN A 119 43.44 -75.48 -24.57
CA GLN A 119 42.11 -75.44 -25.17
C GLN A 119 41.06 -74.95 -24.16
N LEU A 120 41.14 -75.37 -22.89
CA LEU A 120 40.22 -74.88 -21.85
C LEU A 120 40.42 -73.38 -21.58
N VAL A 121 41.68 -72.92 -21.51
CA VAL A 121 41.99 -71.49 -21.38
C VAL A 121 41.44 -70.71 -22.57
N GLN A 122 41.64 -71.20 -23.81
CA GLN A 122 41.10 -70.59 -25.01
C GLN A 122 39.56 -70.51 -24.97
N GLN A 123 38.88 -71.61 -24.64
CA GLN A 123 37.42 -71.66 -24.56
C GLN A 123 36.88 -70.68 -23.50
N ASN A 124 37.49 -70.64 -22.32
CA ASN A 124 37.08 -69.72 -21.26
C ASN A 124 37.35 -68.27 -21.63
N THR A 125 38.51 -67.96 -22.20
CA THR A 125 38.82 -66.62 -22.73
C THR A 125 37.82 -66.22 -23.80
N SER A 126 37.45 -67.13 -24.71
CA SER A 126 36.41 -66.88 -25.72
C SER A 126 35.04 -66.61 -25.08
N LYS A 127 34.66 -67.35 -24.03
CA LYS A 127 33.41 -67.11 -23.29
C LYS A 127 33.42 -65.75 -22.60
N ILE A 128 34.55 -65.35 -22.01
CA ILE A 128 34.70 -64.03 -21.36
C ILE A 128 34.56 -62.93 -22.41
N LEU A 129 35.20 -63.06 -23.57
CA LEU A 129 35.09 -62.09 -24.67
C LEU A 129 33.65 -61.95 -25.20
N GLN A 130 32.89 -63.04 -25.26
CA GLN A 130 31.50 -63.01 -25.73
C GLN A 130 30.51 -62.47 -24.70
N THR A 131 30.74 -62.76 -23.41
CA THR A 131 29.76 -62.47 -22.35
C THR A 131 30.09 -61.24 -21.51
N GLY A 132 31.35 -60.77 -21.54
CA GLY A 132 31.86 -59.78 -20.59
C GLY A 132 31.90 -60.28 -19.13
N ASN A 133 31.66 -61.58 -18.88
CA ASN A 133 31.60 -62.12 -17.53
C ASN A 133 33.00 -62.45 -16.99
N PHE A 134 33.59 -61.50 -16.28
CA PHE A 134 34.89 -61.64 -15.62
C PHE A 134 34.86 -62.51 -14.36
N SER A 135 33.76 -63.19 -14.00
CA SER A 135 33.73 -64.18 -12.91
C SER A 135 34.14 -65.58 -13.36
N ILE A 136 34.29 -65.83 -14.67
CA ILE A 136 34.77 -67.11 -15.21
C ILE A 136 36.25 -67.31 -14.82
N ARG A 137 36.62 -68.53 -14.39
CA ARG A 137 38.00 -68.88 -13.97
C ARG A 137 38.49 -70.13 -14.69
N ASN A 138 39.78 -70.11 -15.04
CA ASN A 138 40.49 -71.26 -15.57
C ASN A 138 40.80 -72.25 -14.44
N GLN A 139 40.59 -73.56 -14.68
CA GLN A 139 40.97 -74.59 -13.71
C GLN A 139 42.49 -74.78 -13.74
N VAL A 140 43.17 -74.51 -12.61
CA VAL A 140 44.61 -74.71 -12.47
C VAL A 140 44.88 -76.14 -12.01
N LYS A 141 45.24 -77.04 -12.94
CA LYS A 141 45.52 -78.46 -12.64
C LYS A 141 47.01 -78.81 -12.62
N SER A 142 47.85 -77.98 -13.22
CA SER A 142 49.30 -78.19 -13.31
C SER A 142 50.06 -77.04 -12.64
N GLN A 143 51.32 -77.27 -12.25
CA GLN A 143 52.23 -76.24 -11.71
C GLN A 143 53.28 -75.77 -12.74
N ASP A 144 53.17 -76.25 -13.98
CA ASP A 144 53.99 -75.82 -15.11
C ASP A 144 53.65 -74.39 -15.59
N GLU A 145 54.26 -73.96 -16.69
CA GLU A 145 54.05 -72.67 -17.33
C GLU A 145 52.58 -72.45 -17.74
N VAL A 146 51.87 -73.52 -18.14
CA VAL A 146 50.45 -73.46 -18.52
C VAL A 146 49.58 -73.21 -17.28
N GLY A 147 49.90 -73.88 -16.17
CA GLY A 147 49.30 -73.66 -14.86
C GLY A 147 49.51 -72.24 -14.34
N LYS A 148 50.76 -71.76 -14.35
CA LYS A 148 51.13 -70.39 -13.93
C LYS A 148 50.44 -69.33 -14.79
N THR A 149 50.36 -69.54 -16.10
CA THR A 149 49.63 -68.64 -17.02
C THR A 149 48.14 -68.61 -16.68
N SER A 150 47.53 -69.77 -16.43
CA SER A 150 46.12 -69.85 -16.03
C SER A 150 45.86 -69.11 -14.71
N GLN A 151 46.79 -69.20 -13.76
CA GLN A 151 46.72 -68.48 -12.49
C GLN A 151 46.90 -66.96 -12.68
N ALA A 152 47.84 -66.54 -13.50
CA ALA A 152 48.04 -65.12 -13.85
C ALA A 152 46.79 -64.53 -14.51
N ILE A 153 46.16 -65.25 -15.45
CA ILE A 153 44.89 -64.87 -16.06
C ILE A 153 43.77 -64.79 -15.01
N ASN A 154 43.66 -65.77 -14.11
CA ASN A 154 42.65 -65.74 -13.05
C ASN A 154 42.81 -64.53 -12.12
N ASN A 155 44.04 -64.21 -11.71
CA ASN A 155 44.35 -63.04 -10.89
C ASN A 155 44.00 -61.72 -11.62
N LEU A 156 44.28 -61.65 -12.93
CA LEU A 156 43.90 -60.51 -13.76
C LEU A 156 42.37 -60.35 -13.82
N LEU A 157 41.66 -61.44 -14.13
CA LEU A 157 40.19 -61.46 -14.19
C LEU A 157 39.56 -61.14 -12.82
N GLU A 158 40.17 -61.55 -11.73
CA GLU A 158 39.74 -61.21 -10.37
C GLU A 158 39.89 -59.72 -10.09
N ARG A 159 41.05 -59.13 -10.40
CA ARG A 159 41.27 -57.68 -10.22
C ARG A 159 40.29 -56.84 -11.05
N ILE A 160 40.07 -57.22 -12.31
CA ILE A 160 39.08 -56.56 -13.18
C ILE A 160 37.66 -56.75 -12.62
N GLY A 161 37.31 -57.96 -12.22
CA GLY A 161 35.98 -58.28 -11.69
C GLY A 161 35.63 -57.51 -10.41
N ILE A 162 36.58 -57.38 -9.47
CA ILE A 162 36.39 -56.59 -8.24
C ILE A 162 36.22 -55.11 -8.57
N ALA A 163 37.09 -54.55 -9.42
CA ALA A 163 37.03 -53.15 -9.82
C ALA A 163 35.70 -52.80 -10.51
N LEU A 164 35.25 -53.63 -11.46
CA LEU A 164 33.97 -53.43 -12.15
C LEU A 164 32.78 -53.60 -11.21
N LYS A 165 32.85 -54.51 -10.24
CA LYS A 165 31.80 -54.67 -9.23
C LYS A 165 31.68 -53.43 -8.35
N GLU A 166 32.78 -52.90 -7.82
CA GLU A 166 32.79 -51.67 -7.03
C GLU A 166 32.32 -50.45 -7.86
N ALA A 167 32.75 -50.37 -9.12
CA ALA A 167 32.31 -49.33 -10.04
C ALA A 167 30.79 -49.38 -10.27
N ASN A 168 30.24 -50.56 -10.59
CA ASN A 168 28.80 -50.74 -10.76
C ASN A 168 28.01 -50.46 -9.48
N GLN A 169 28.54 -50.86 -8.32
CA GLN A 169 27.91 -50.55 -7.02
C GLN A 169 27.88 -49.04 -6.76
N THR A 170 28.97 -48.34 -7.06
CA THR A 170 29.06 -46.88 -6.89
C THR A 170 28.14 -46.16 -7.86
N VAL A 171 28.11 -46.56 -9.14
CA VAL A 171 27.19 -46.01 -10.14
C VAL A 171 25.73 -46.27 -9.76
N TYR A 172 25.43 -47.46 -9.23
CA TYR A 172 24.11 -47.77 -8.71
C TYR A 172 23.73 -46.88 -7.52
N ALA A 173 24.64 -46.64 -6.57
CA ALA A 173 24.41 -45.72 -5.46
C ALA A 173 24.10 -44.29 -5.96
N ILE A 174 24.89 -43.77 -6.91
CA ILE A 174 24.64 -42.47 -7.57
C ILE A 174 23.23 -42.44 -8.18
N SER A 175 22.79 -43.52 -8.84
CA SER A 175 21.44 -43.59 -9.44
C SER A 175 20.30 -43.54 -8.42
N GLN A 176 20.57 -43.95 -7.17
CA GLN A 176 19.63 -43.88 -6.06
C GLN A 176 19.74 -42.56 -5.27
N GLY A 177 20.59 -41.62 -5.70
CA GLY A 177 20.86 -40.36 -5.01
C GLY A 177 21.81 -40.48 -3.81
N ASP A 178 22.47 -41.63 -3.62
CA ASP A 178 23.54 -41.76 -2.63
C ASP A 178 24.89 -41.38 -3.24
N PHE A 179 25.39 -40.20 -2.86
CA PHE A 179 26.69 -39.69 -3.27
C PHE A 179 27.78 -39.89 -2.20
N THR A 180 27.59 -40.80 -1.23
CA THR A 180 28.60 -41.10 -0.19
C THR A 180 29.44 -42.33 -0.51
N THR A 181 28.89 -43.27 -1.30
CA THR A 181 29.61 -44.46 -1.74
C THR A 181 30.81 -44.10 -2.65
N ARG A 182 31.95 -44.75 -2.43
CA ARG A 182 33.20 -44.56 -3.20
C ARG A 182 33.84 -45.91 -3.52
N ILE A 183 34.57 -45.95 -4.63
CA ILE A 183 35.47 -47.06 -4.96
C ILE A 183 36.72 -46.93 -4.09
N SER A 184 36.97 -47.94 -3.23
CA SER A 184 38.03 -47.92 -2.22
C SER A 184 39.19 -48.86 -2.52
N GLY A 185 39.06 -49.75 -3.51
CA GLY A 185 40.13 -50.66 -3.91
C GLY A 185 41.42 -49.95 -4.32
N ASN A 186 42.54 -50.67 -4.15
CA ASN A 186 43.86 -50.22 -4.58
C ASN A 186 44.16 -50.76 -5.98
N TYR A 187 44.04 -49.89 -6.98
CA TYR A 187 44.19 -50.24 -8.38
C TYR A 187 45.40 -49.53 -9.00
N GLN A 188 45.80 -49.94 -10.19
CA GLN A 188 46.88 -49.33 -10.95
C GLN A 188 46.49 -49.23 -12.43
N GLY A 189 47.11 -48.29 -13.15
CA GLY A 189 46.81 -48.04 -14.56
C GLY A 189 45.35 -47.62 -14.78
N ASP A 190 44.71 -48.20 -15.80
CA ASP A 190 43.35 -47.82 -16.23
C ASP A 190 42.29 -48.05 -15.14
N LEU A 191 42.47 -49.05 -14.27
CA LEU A 191 41.54 -49.28 -13.16
C LEU A 191 41.62 -48.18 -12.09
N GLU A 192 42.79 -47.57 -11.89
CA GLU A 192 42.93 -46.40 -11.01
C GLU A 192 42.32 -45.14 -11.64
N GLN A 193 42.45 -45.00 -12.96
CA GLN A 193 41.76 -43.93 -13.69
C GLN A 193 40.24 -44.07 -13.60
N LEU A 194 39.71 -45.29 -13.74
CA LEU A 194 38.28 -45.58 -13.56
C LEU A 194 37.81 -45.21 -12.14
N LYS A 195 38.56 -45.63 -11.11
CA LYS A 195 38.29 -45.27 -9.72
C LYS A 195 38.27 -43.76 -9.51
N THR A 196 39.32 -43.09 -9.97
CA THR A 196 39.46 -41.62 -9.83
C THR A 196 38.33 -40.92 -10.55
N GLY A 197 38.03 -41.29 -11.80
CA GLY A 197 36.95 -40.69 -12.60
C GLY A 197 35.58 -40.84 -11.95
N ILE A 198 35.24 -42.04 -11.46
CA ILE A 198 33.96 -42.29 -10.77
C ILE A 198 33.93 -41.52 -9.45
N ASN A 199 34.96 -41.61 -8.60
CA ASN A 199 34.97 -40.94 -7.31
C ASN A 199 34.92 -39.40 -7.46
N SER A 200 35.67 -38.82 -8.39
CA SER A 200 35.62 -37.38 -8.69
C SER A 200 34.26 -36.95 -9.25
N SER A 201 33.60 -37.79 -10.04
CA SER A 201 32.24 -37.53 -10.52
C SER A 201 31.25 -37.54 -9.37
N THR A 202 31.32 -38.53 -8.47
CA THR A 202 30.48 -38.60 -7.27
C THR A 202 30.70 -37.39 -6.37
N GLU A 203 31.95 -36.97 -6.17
CA GLU A 203 32.31 -35.79 -5.38
C GLU A 203 31.71 -34.51 -5.97
N THR A 204 31.84 -34.33 -7.29
CA THR A 204 31.30 -33.17 -7.99
C THR A 204 29.77 -33.13 -7.89
N ILE A 205 29.10 -34.26 -8.12
CA ILE A 205 27.63 -34.34 -8.00
C ILE A 205 27.19 -34.07 -6.56
N SER A 206 27.84 -34.67 -5.58
CA SER A 206 27.55 -34.45 -4.16
C SER A 206 27.66 -32.97 -3.80
N SER A 207 28.74 -32.31 -4.22
CA SER A 207 28.97 -30.89 -3.94
C SER A 207 27.92 -29.99 -4.60
N VAL A 208 27.57 -30.27 -5.86
CA VAL A 208 26.54 -29.49 -6.57
C VAL A 208 25.17 -29.66 -5.92
N MET A 209 24.80 -30.90 -5.56
CA MET A 209 23.52 -31.18 -4.89
C MET A 209 23.44 -30.54 -3.50
N ASP A 210 24.53 -30.53 -2.74
CA ASP A 210 24.61 -29.86 -1.45
C ASP A 210 24.43 -28.33 -1.57
N LYS A 211 25.11 -27.71 -2.54
CA LYS A 211 24.97 -26.28 -2.83
C LYS A 211 23.54 -25.93 -3.27
N LEU A 212 22.92 -26.75 -4.13
CA LEU A 212 21.53 -26.56 -4.53
C LEU A 212 20.54 -26.76 -3.37
N SER A 213 20.77 -27.77 -2.53
CA SER A 213 19.96 -28.01 -1.34
C SER A 213 20.02 -26.79 -0.41
N THR A 214 21.22 -26.26 -0.17
CA THR A 214 21.43 -25.04 0.61
C THR A 214 20.67 -23.86 0.00
N ALA A 215 20.79 -23.64 -1.31
CA ALA A 215 20.07 -22.59 -2.02
C ALA A 215 18.54 -22.70 -1.84
N MET A 216 17.98 -23.91 -1.98
CA MET A 216 16.55 -24.15 -1.80
C MET A 216 16.09 -23.93 -0.35
N ILE A 217 16.88 -24.34 0.65
CA ILE A 217 16.59 -24.11 2.07
C ILE A 217 16.58 -22.60 2.36
N THR A 218 17.58 -21.88 1.88
CA THR A 218 17.68 -20.43 2.06
C THR A 218 16.51 -19.69 1.40
N MET A 219 16.11 -20.10 0.19
CA MET A 219 14.93 -19.56 -0.49
C MET A 219 13.64 -19.83 0.28
N ARG A 220 13.47 -21.06 0.79
CA ARG A 220 12.32 -21.44 1.63
C ARG A 220 12.25 -20.60 2.91
N GLU A 221 13.40 -20.25 3.49
CA GLU A 221 13.48 -19.44 4.71
C GLU A 221 13.41 -17.93 4.44
N GLY A 222 13.34 -17.51 3.17
CA GLY A 222 13.25 -16.10 2.76
C GLY A 222 14.54 -15.31 3.03
N GLN A 223 15.67 -15.99 3.23
CA GLN A 223 16.94 -15.36 3.61
C GLN A 223 17.79 -15.04 2.37
N TYR A 224 17.37 -14.07 1.58
CA TYR A 224 17.96 -13.82 0.26
C TYR A 224 19.37 -13.19 0.22
N ASN A 225 20.10 -13.17 1.34
CA ASN A 225 21.43 -12.54 1.44
C ASN A 225 22.62 -13.53 1.33
N THR A 226 22.34 -14.81 1.08
CA THR A 226 23.38 -15.85 0.99
C THR A 226 23.92 -15.98 -0.42
N GLU A 227 25.24 -15.81 -0.59
CA GLU A 227 25.88 -16.00 -1.89
C GLU A 227 26.08 -17.48 -2.22
N ILE A 228 25.54 -17.91 -3.38
CA ILE A 228 25.72 -19.28 -3.89
C ILE A 228 27.06 -19.32 -4.65
N LYS A 229 28.10 -19.88 -4.02
CA LYS A 229 29.44 -19.97 -4.62
C LYS A 229 29.50 -21.01 -5.75
N THR A 230 29.88 -20.56 -6.94
CA THR A 230 30.04 -21.40 -8.14
C THR A 230 31.46 -21.98 -8.30
N ASP A 231 32.34 -21.77 -7.32
CA ASP A 231 33.74 -22.17 -7.38
C ASP A 231 33.91 -23.67 -7.61
N ASN A 232 34.94 -24.04 -8.39
CA ASN A 232 35.37 -25.41 -8.70
C ASN A 232 34.33 -26.27 -9.44
N THR A 233 33.35 -25.66 -10.12
CA THR A 233 32.40 -26.37 -11.00
C THR A 233 32.57 -25.92 -12.45
N THR A 234 32.40 -26.85 -13.38
CA THR A 234 32.54 -26.59 -14.82
C THR A 234 31.39 -27.20 -15.62
N GLY A 235 31.17 -26.71 -16.85
CA GLY A 235 30.14 -27.23 -17.74
C GLY A 235 28.71 -27.01 -17.21
N SER A 236 27.83 -27.98 -17.43
CA SER A 236 26.40 -27.86 -17.09
C SER A 236 26.14 -27.68 -15.59
N TYR A 237 27.00 -28.22 -14.72
CA TYR A 237 26.88 -28.02 -13.27
C TYR A 237 27.07 -26.56 -12.87
N LYS A 238 28.04 -25.88 -13.49
CA LYS A 238 28.27 -24.45 -13.27
C LYS A 238 27.07 -23.64 -13.73
N ALA A 239 26.58 -23.90 -14.94
CA ALA A 239 25.41 -23.20 -15.47
C ALA A 239 24.17 -23.35 -14.58
N MET A 240 23.96 -24.54 -14.00
CA MET A 240 22.85 -24.78 -13.07
C MET A 240 22.99 -23.98 -11.76
N LEU A 241 24.20 -23.94 -11.18
CA LEU A 241 24.47 -23.13 -9.99
C LEU A 241 24.38 -21.62 -10.27
N GLU A 242 24.86 -21.16 -11.43
CA GLU A 242 24.74 -19.76 -11.87
C GLU A 242 23.28 -19.35 -12.05
N ASN A 243 22.46 -20.19 -12.68
CA ASN A 243 21.01 -19.92 -12.82
C ASN A 243 20.33 -19.84 -11.45
N ALA A 244 20.68 -20.72 -10.50
CA ALA A 244 20.15 -20.67 -9.14
C ALA A 244 20.61 -19.40 -8.40
N ALA A 245 21.88 -19.03 -8.51
CA ALA A 245 22.45 -17.81 -7.94
C ALA A 245 21.80 -16.54 -8.51
N GLN A 246 21.59 -16.51 -9.82
CA GLN A 246 20.93 -15.39 -10.49
C GLN A 246 19.48 -15.25 -10.05
N ALA A 247 18.70 -16.34 -10.06
CA ALA A 247 17.30 -16.31 -9.60
C ALA A 247 17.19 -15.81 -8.15
N PHE A 248 18.11 -16.23 -7.29
CA PHE A 248 18.18 -15.79 -5.90
C PHE A 248 18.51 -14.30 -5.79
N THR A 249 19.50 -13.82 -6.55
CA THR A 249 19.91 -12.41 -6.55
C THR A 249 18.80 -11.50 -7.09
N GLU A 250 18.16 -11.87 -8.21
CA GLU A 250 17.03 -11.13 -8.79
C GLU A 250 15.86 -11.05 -7.80
N THR A 251 15.53 -12.17 -7.15
CA THR A 251 14.47 -12.20 -6.12
C THR A 251 14.83 -11.32 -4.92
N ASN A 252 16.08 -11.38 -4.43
CA ASN A 252 16.55 -10.55 -3.31
C ASN A 252 16.37 -9.05 -3.60
N LEU A 253 16.81 -8.62 -4.79
CA LEU A 253 16.79 -7.21 -5.17
C LEU A 253 15.36 -6.65 -5.17
N VAL A 254 14.42 -7.38 -5.76
CA VAL A 254 13.01 -6.96 -5.80
C VAL A 254 12.41 -6.92 -4.40
N ILE A 255 12.62 -7.96 -3.58
CA ILE A 255 12.10 -8.00 -2.21
C ILE A 255 12.73 -6.90 -1.33
N SER A 256 14.01 -6.61 -1.51
CA SER A 256 14.70 -5.54 -0.79
C SER A 256 14.13 -4.16 -1.13
N GLU A 257 13.89 -3.87 -2.42
CA GLU A 257 13.29 -2.61 -2.84
C GLU A 257 11.84 -2.48 -2.38
N ILE A 258 11.05 -3.56 -2.46
CA ILE A 258 9.69 -3.62 -1.89
C ILE A 258 9.71 -3.25 -0.41
N ASN A 259 10.61 -3.84 0.37
CA ASN A 259 10.75 -3.52 1.79
C ASN A 259 11.13 -2.05 2.01
N SER A 260 11.99 -1.48 1.16
CA SER A 260 12.35 -0.07 1.21
C SER A 260 11.13 0.83 0.95
N VAL A 261 10.31 0.51 -0.06
CA VAL A 261 9.10 1.27 -0.40
C VAL A 261 8.04 1.17 0.71
N ILE A 262 7.87 0.00 1.30
CA ILE A 262 6.99 -0.19 2.47
C ILE A 262 7.49 0.63 3.67
N MET A 263 8.81 0.74 3.87
CA MET A 263 9.38 1.57 4.93
C MET A 263 9.10 3.06 4.72
N GLU A 264 9.17 3.54 3.47
CA GLU A 264 8.77 4.90 3.12
C GLU A 264 7.26 5.12 3.34
N MET A 265 6.42 4.16 2.96
CA MET A 265 4.98 4.18 3.25
C MET A 265 4.71 4.30 4.75
N GLN A 266 5.43 3.55 5.59
CA GLN A 266 5.31 3.61 7.06
C GLN A 266 5.71 4.97 7.64
N ARG A 267 6.62 5.69 6.97
CA ARG A 267 7.03 7.06 7.33
C ARG A 267 6.05 8.12 6.81
N GLY A 268 5.00 7.71 6.09
CA GLY A 268 4.04 8.61 5.44
C GLY A 268 4.54 9.21 4.13
N ASN A 269 5.66 8.71 3.58
CA ASN A 269 6.16 9.10 2.27
C ASN A 269 5.56 8.20 1.20
N PHE A 270 4.51 8.67 0.53
CA PHE A 270 3.79 7.92 -0.50
C PHE A 270 4.34 8.13 -1.92
N ASP A 271 5.46 8.82 -2.09
CA ASP A 271 6.09 9.05 -3.41
C ASP A 271 7.04 7.92 -3.84
N ALA A 272 7.50 7.08 -2.90
CA ALA A 272 8.39 5.97 -3.20
C ALA A 272 7.71 4.94 -4.12
N ARG A 273 8.49 4.37 -5.06
CA ARG A 273 8.03 3.35 -6.01
C ARG A 273 9.06 2.24 -6.13
N VAL A 274 8.58 1.03 -6.38
CA VAL A 274 9.41 -0.11 -6.76
C VAL A 274 9.72 0.04 -8.25
N THR A 275 11.00 0.25 -8.58
CA THR A 275 11.46 0.61 -9.92
C THR A 275 12.22 -0.52 -10.61
N ILE A 276 12.79 -1.45 -9.85
CA ILE A 276 13.50 -2.61 -10.36
C ILE A 276 12.58 -3.45 -11.26
N ASP A 277 13.18 -4.02 -12.31
CA ASP A 277 12.49 -4.95 -13.19
C ASP A 277 12.18 -6.24 -12.42
N ALA A 278 10.90 -6.59 -12.38
CA ALA A 278 10.41 -7.79 -11.72
C ALA A 278 9.71 -8.65 -12.77
N LYS A 279 9.57 -9.95 -12.51
CA LYS A 279 8.95 -10.89 -13.44
C LYS A 279 7.89 -11.73 -12.73
N GLY A 280 6.89 -12.16 -13.48
CA GLY A 280 5.82 -13.01 -12.96
C GLY A 280 5.09 -12.37 -11.77
N ASP A 281 4.86 -13.14 -10.71
CA ASP A 281 4.11 -12.68 -9.54
C ASP A 281 4.78 -11.50 -8.80
N LEU A 282 6.11 -11.37 -8.88
CA LEU A 282 6.82 -10.23 -8.30
C LEU A 282 6.53 -8.92 -9.05
N ASP A 283 6.28 -8.98 -10.36
CA ASP A 283 5.88 -7.81 -11.16
C ASP A 283 4.44 -7.39 -10.86
N THR A 284 3.55 -8.37 -10.70
CA THR A 284 2.18 -8.14 -10.20
C THR A 284 2.20 -7.48 -8.84
N LEU A 285 3.04 -7.97 -7.91
CA LEU A 285 3.21 -7.39 -6.58
C LEU A 285 3.76 -5.95 -6.65
N LYS A 286 4.80 -5.70 -7.45
CA LYS A 286 5.33 -4.36 -7.73
C LYS A 286 4.23 -3.42 -8.22
N THR A 287 3.43 -3.87 -9.19
CA THR A 287 2.34 -3.08 -9.77
C THR A 287 1.31 -2.70 -8.71
N HIS A 288 0.84 -3.67 -7.92
CA HIS A 288 -0.13 -3.41 -6.86
C HIS A 288 0.41 -2.50 -5.75
N ILE A 289 1.67 -2.64 -5.37
CA ILE A 289 2.32 -1.73 -4.40
C ILE A 289 2.38 -0.31 -4.96
N ASN A 290 2.84 -0.15 -6.21
CA ASN A 290 2.95 1.16 -6.86
C ASN A 290 1.58 1.82 -7.07
N GLU A 291 0.55 1.07 -7.46
CA GLU A 291 -0.83 1.56 -7.56
C GLU A 291 -1.39 1.97 -6.20
N SER A 292 -1.15 1.18 -5.16
CA SER A 292 -1.58 1.50 -3.79
C SER A 292 -0.90 2.77 -3.29
N MET A 293 0.41 2.91 -3.49
CA MET A 293 1.17 4.12 -3.18
C MET A 293 0.66 5.33 -3.96
N HIS A 294 0.34 5.17 -5.25
CA HIS A 294 -0.22 6.24 -6.07
C HIS A 294 -1.59 6.71 -5.57
N ASN A 295 -2.49 5.78 -5.25
CA ASN A 295 -3.82 6.09 -4.75
C ASN A 295 -3.76 6.79 -3.37
N LEU A 296 -2.89 6.31 -2.48
CA LEU A 296 -2.65 6.93 -1.18
C LEU A 296 -2.06 8.34 -1.33
N ASN A 297 -1.02 8.48 -2.15
CA ASN A 297 -0.39 9.79 -2.37
C ASN A 297 -1.37 10.80 -2.94
N SER A 298 -2.15 10.40 -3.95
CA SER A 298 -3.15 11.28 -4.57
C SER A 298 -4.20 11.74 -3.57
N ALA A 299 -4.73 10.81 -2.76
CA ALA A 299 -5.73 11.14 -1.74
C ALA A 299 -5.18 12.08 -0.66
N ILE A 300 -3.98 11.81 -0.13
CA ILE A 300 -3.35 12.66 0.88
C ILE A 300 -3.03 14.04 0.32
N ASN A 301 -2.53 14.13 -0.92
CA ASN A 301 -2.24 15.40 -1.57
C ASN A 301 -3.52 16.22 -1.82
N ASP A 302 -4.59 15.60 -2.32
CA ASP A 302 -5.88 16.28 -2.52
C ASP A 302 -6.45 16.81 -1.21
N ILE A 303 -6.40 16.00 -0.14
CA ILE A 303 -6.83 16.43 1.20
C ILE A 303 -5.95 17.59 1.69
N SER A 304 -4.64 17.50 1.51
CA SER A 304 -3.70 18.56 1.91
C SER A 304 -4.00 19.88 1.20
N ILE A 305 -4.22 19.87 -0.11
CA ILE A 305 -4.60 21.05 -0.89
C ILE A 305 -5.87 21.68 -0.33
N VAL A 306 -6.90 20.86 -0.09
CA VAL A 306 -8.20 21.31 0.35
C VAL A 306 -8.19 21.82 1.80
N VAL A 307 -7.47 21.15 2.71
CA VAL A 307 -7.32 21.57 4.10
C VAL A 307 -6.45 22.83 4.22
N THR A 308 -5.46 22.99 3.35
CA THR A 308 -4.67 24.23 3.26
C THR A 308 -5.54 25.39 2.79
N ALA A 309 -6.32 25.20 1.71
CA ALA A 309 -7.28 26.20 1.24
C ALA A 309 -8.30 26.57 2.33
N LEU A 310 -8.83 25.59 3.06
CA LEU A 310 -9.70 25.81 4.22
C LEU A 310 -9.00 26.66 5.30
N SER A 311 -7.73 26.42 5.58
CA SER A 311 -6.94 27.19 6.55
C SER A 311 -6.73 28.63 6.11
N ASP A 312 -6.63 28.87 4.80
CA ASP A 312 -6.55 30.21 4.19
C ASP A 312 -7.93 30.88 4.06
N GLY A 313 -9.02 30.20 4.46
CA GLY A 313 -10.39 30.70 4.37
C GLY A 313 -11.07 30.50 3.00
N ASP A 314 -10.41 29.82 2.06
CA ASP A 314 -10.99 29.42 0.78
C ASP A 314 -11.83 28.14 0.93
N LEU A 315 -13.14 28.33 1.10
CA LEU A 315 -14.13 27.25 1.20
C LEU A 315 -14.65 26.78 -0.16
N THR A 316 -14.05 27.22 -1.28
CA THR A 316 -14.50 26.86 -2.64
C THR A 316 -13.84 25.61 -3.20
N LYS A 317 -12.76 25.14 -2.56
CA LYS A 317 -12.05 23.93 -2.97
C LYS A 317 -12.72 22.67 -2.44
N ALA A 318 -12.77 21.65 -3.29
CA ALA A 318 -13.26 20.33 -2.94
C ALA A 318 -12.43 19.26 -3.66
N ILE A 319 -12.35 18.09 -3.06
CA ILE A 319 -11.67 16.93 -3.65
C ILE A 319 -12.52 16.41 -4.80
N SER A 320 -12.00 16.47 -6.03
CA SER A 320 -12.70 16.04 -7.24
C SER A 320 -12.42 14.59 -7.63
N ASN A 321 -11.18 14.12 -7.42
CA ASN A 321 -10.73 12.80 -7.85
C ASN A 321 -11.60 11.67 -7.28
N GLN A 322 -11.71 10.57 -8.03
CA GLN A 322 -12.52 9.43 -7.64
C GLN A 322 -11.68 8.44 -6.85
N TYR A 323 -12.17 8.08 -5.66
CA TYR A 323 -11.55 7.12 -4.77
C TYR A 323 -12.52 5.98 -4.48
N LEU A 324 -12.01 4.88 -3.95
CA LEU A 324 -12.77 3.70 -3.55
C LEU A 324 -12.54 3.39 -2.07
N GLY A 325 -13.42 2.58 -1.49
CA GLY A 325 -13.28 2.11 -0.11
C GLY A 325 -13.21 3.25 0.91
N ASP A 326 -12.27 3.18 1.84
CA ASP A 326 -12.16 4.16 2.92
C ASP A 326 -11.63 5.53 2.46
N LEU A 327 -10.86 5.57 1.37
CA LEU A 327 -10.42 6.85 0.77
C LEU A 327 -11.61 7.64 0.20
N LEU A 328 -12.64 6.96 -0.32
CA LEU A 328 -13.89 7.61 -0.74
C LEU A 328 -14.62 8.24 0.44
N LYS A 329 -14.77 7.49 1.55
CA LYS A 329 -15.42 8.00 2.76
C LYS A 329 -14.68 9.23 3.30
N LEU A 330 -13.35 9.21 3.27
CA LEU A 330 -12.53 10.34 3.69
C LEU A 330 -12.75 11.56 2.80
N LYS A 331 -12.74 11.39 1.46
CA LYS A 331 -13.12 12.44 0.50
C LYS A 331 -14.50 13.03 0.82
N GLU A 332 -15.51 12.18 0.98
CA GLU A 332 -16.90 12.62 1.22
C GLU A 332 -17.00 13.39 2.53
N ALA A 333 -16.37 12.89 3.60
CA ALA A 333 -16.34 13.56 4.90
C ALA A 333 -15.65 14.94 4.82
N THR A 334 -14.50 15.03 4.13
CA THR A 334 -13.80 16.31 3.94
C THR A 334 -14.65 17.31 3.14
N ASN A 335 -15.21 16.89 2.01
CA ASN A 335 -16.07 17.74 1.18
C ASN A 335 -17.33 18.19 1.93
N GLN A 336 -17.97 17.29 2.69
CA GLN A 336 -19.15 17.62 3.47
C GLN A 336 -18.84 18.63 4.59
N SER A 337 -17.69 18.49 5.25
CA SER A 337 -17.22 19.46 6.24
C SER A 337 -17.05 20.86 5.66
N ILE A 338 -16.46 20.97 4.45
CA ILE A 338 -16.30 22.26 3.77
C ILE A 338 -17.64 22.85 3.35
N ALA A 339 -18.55 22.03 2.83
CA ALA A 339 -19.90 22.48 2.49
C ALA A 339 -20.64 23.02 3.72
N ASN A 340 -20.53 22.33 4.87
CA ASN A 340 -21.12 22.76 6.13
C ASN A 340 -20.51 24.09 6.61
N LEU A 341 -19.18 24.22 6.60
CA LEU A 341 -18.49 25.44 6.98
C LEU A 341 -18.84 26.61 6.04
N SER A 342 -18.88 26.37 4.73
CA SER A 342 -19.31 27.36 3.73
C SER A 342 -20.74 27.84 4.01
N GLY A 343 -21.64 26.93 4.39
CA GLY A 343 -23.01 27.28 4.78
C GLY A 343 -23.06 28.14 6.05
N ILE A 344 -22.24 27.83 7.05
CA ILE A 344 -22.15 28.61 8.30
C ILE A 344 -21.62 30.02 8.01
N VAL A 345 -20.51 30.13 7.26
CA VAL A 345 -19.91 31.42 6.89
C VAL A 345 -20.88 32.25 6.06
N SER A 346 -21.56 31.63 5.08
CA SER A 346 -22.59 32.32 4.28
C SER A 346 -23.71 32.89 5.15
N LYS A 347 -24.21 32.13 6.13
CA LYS A 347 -25.22 32.60 7.08
C LYS A 347 -24.68 33.75 7.95
N ALA A 348 -23.45 33.66 8.43
CA ALA A 348 -22.82 34.71 9.23
C ALA A 348 -22.66 36.01 8.43
N VAL A 349 -22.23 35.93 7.17
CA VAL A 349 -22.16 37.09 6.26
C VAL A 349 -23.54 37.70 6.04
N GLN A 350 -24.56 36.88 5.80
CA GLN A 350 -25.93 37.35 5.64
C GLN A 350 -26.46 38.07 6.91
N SER A 351 -26.21 37.50 8.10
CA SER A 351 -26.54 38.15 9.37
C SER A 351 -25.79 39.47 9.55
N GLY A 352 -24.52 39.54 9.15
CA GLY A 352 -23.75 40.79 9.17
C GLY A 352 -24.36 41.89 8.28
N ILE A 353 -24.86 41.53 7.10
CA ILE A 353 -25.58 42.45 6.20
C ILE A 353 -26.88 42.94 6.85
N VAL A 354 -27.67 42.05 7.45
CA VAL A 354 -28.92 42.42 8.14
C VAL A 354 -28.64 43.41 9.30
N VAL A 355 -27.66 43.10 10.15
CA VAL A 355 -27.26 43.98 11.26
C VAL A 355 -26.78 45.34 10.75
N ASN A 356 -25.99 45.38 9.67
CA ASN A 356 -25.54 46.65 9.09
C ASN A 356 -26.72 47.50 8.58
N ASN A 357 -27.68 46.88 7.90
CA ASN A 357 -28.87 47.56 7.40
C ASN A 357 -29.78 48.08 8.53
N GLU A 358 -29.96 47.29 9.60
CA GLU A 358 -30.71 47.73 10.78
C GLU A 358 -30.00 48.86 11.52
N ALA A 359 -28.68 48.79 11.67
CA ALA A 359 -27.89 49.87 12.27
C ALA A 359 -28.04 51.19 11.48
N ASN A 360 -28.03 51.13 10.14
CA ASN A 360 -28.28 52.31 9.29
C ASN A 360 -29.70 52.86 9.47
N SER A 361 -30.70 51.98 9.54
CA SER A 361 -32.11 52.37 9.76
C SER A 361 -32.31 52.99 11.14
N LEU A 362 -31.67 52.44 12.17
CA LEU A 362 -31.68 52.99 13.53
C LEU A 362 -31.00 54.35 13.59
N SER A 363 -29.87 54.53 12.90
CA SER A 363 -29.19 55.83 12.82
C SER A 363 -30.09 56.90 12.20
N GLN A 364 -30.77 56.59 11.09
CA GLN A 364 -31.76 57.51 10.49
C GLN A 364 -32.94 57.78 11.43
N GLY A 365 -33.44 56.74 12.11
CA GLY A 365 -34.50 56.90 13.11
C GLY A 365 -34.08 57.79 14.29
N ALA A 366 -32.84 57.69 14.74
CA ALA A 366 -32.29 58.53 15.79
C ALA A 366 -32.13 59.99 15.34
N GLU A 367 -31.75 60.24 14.08
CA GLU A 367 -31.67 61.59 13.50
C GLU A 367 -33.05 62.25 13.43
N VAL A 368 -34.06 61.52 12.91
CA VAL A 368 -35.46 61.98 12.88
C VAL A 368 -36.01 62.23 14.29
N LEU A 369 -35.69 61.35 15.25
CA LEU A 369 -36.10 61.55 16.64
C LEU A 369 -35.44 62.80 17.24
N SER A 370 -34.15 63.03 16.95
CA SER A 370 -33.43 64.22 17.40
C SER A 370 -34.07 65.51 16.86
N GLU A 371 -34.43 65.52 15.57
CA GLU A 371 -35.16 66.64 14.95
C GLU A 371 -36.50 66.88 15.65
N LYS A 372 -37.28 65.82 15.91
CA LYS A 372 -38.55 65.94 16.63
C LYS A 372 -38.39 66.43 18.07
N VAL A 373 -37.35 65.99 18.77
CA VAL A 373 -37.05 66.47 20.12
C VAL A 373 -36.70 67.96 20.10
N GLN A 374 -35.95 68.42 19.09
CA GLN A 374 -35.67 69.86 18.92
C GLN A 374 -36.94 70.67 18.60
N GLN A 375 -37.81 70.17 17.71
CA GLN A 375 -39.10 70.80 17.41
C GLN A 375 -40.00 70.86 18.65
N GLN A 376 -40.04 69.78 19.45
CA GLN A 376 -40.83 69.73 20.67
C GLN A 376 -40.27 70.66 21.75
N ALA A 377 -38.94 70.79 21.86
CA ALA A 377 -38.32 71.76 22.75
C ALA A 377 -38.73 73.20 22.37
N ALA A 378 -38.69 73.53 21.07
CA ALA A 378 -39.14 74.84 20.58
C ALA A 378 -40.64 75.08 20.85
N ALA A 379 -41.49 74.07 20.65
CA ALA A 379 -42.92 74.18 20.96
C ALA A 379 -43.18 74.38 22.46
N VAL A 380 -42.35 73.77 23.33
CA VAL A 380 -42.42 74.01 24.78
C VAL A 380 -41.97 75.43 25.12
N GLU A 381 -40.91 75.96 24.49
CA GLU A 381 -40.52 77.37 24.66
C GLU A 381 -41.64 78.33 24.24
N GLU A 382 -42.30 78.09 23.11
CA GLU A 382 -43.44 78.89 22.65
C GLU A 382 -44.64 78.78 23.61
N THR A 383 -44.91 77.59 24.14
CA THR A 383 -45.95 77.38 25.16
C THR A 383 -45.62 78.11 26.46
N SER A 384 -44.35 78.13 26.87
CA SER A 384 -43.91 78.87 28.05
C SER A 384 -44.03 80.38 27.85
N ALA A 385 -43.66 80.91 26.68
CA ALA A 385 -43.81 82.33 26.37
C ALA A 385 -45.29 82.75 26.34
N THR A 386 -46.15 81.94 25.72
CA THR A 386 -47.60 82.19 25.70
C THR A 386 -48.23 82.06 27.10
N MET A 387 -47.72 81.19 27.96
CA MET A 387 -48.11 81.13 29.38
C MET A 387 -47.69 82.40 30.13
N GLU A 388 -46.52 82.98 29.86
CA GLU A 388 -46.09 84.25 30.45
C GLU A 388 -47.00 85.41 30.01
N GLU A 389 -47.31 85.50 28.72
CA GLU A 389 -48.26 86.49 28.19
C GLU A 389 -49.66 86.32 28.79
N MET A 390 -50.14 85.07 28.90
CA MET A 390 -51.43 84.77 29.51
C MET A 390 -51.45 85.17 30.99
N ASN A 391 -50.39 84.89 31.74
CA ASN A 391 -50.30 85.27 33.15
C ASN A 391 -50.30 86.81 33.30
N ALA A 392 -49.60 87.52 32.43
CA ALA A 392 -49.64 88.99 32.39
C ALA A 392 -51.05 89.52 32.07
N ALA A 393 -51.75 88.90 31.12
CA ALA A 393 -53.13 89.27 30.79
C ALA A 393 -54.11 88.98 31.94
N VAL A 394 -53.97 87.85 32.63
CA VAL A 394 -54.76 87.50 33.82
C VAL A 394 -54.52 88.49 34.96
N GLN A 395 -53.26 88.86 35.20
CA GLN A 395 -52.89 89.88 36.19
C GLN A 395 -53.53 91.24 35.85
N ASN A 396 -53.44 91.67 34.59
CA ASN A 396 -54.05 92.92 34.12
C ASN A 396 -55.59 92.89 34.25
N ASN A 397 -56.23 91.78 33.88
CA ASN A 397 -57.67 91.60 34.06
C ASN A 397 -58.09 91.65 35.54
N THR A 398 -57.26 91.10 36.43
CA THR A 398 -57.50 91.13 37.88
C THR A 398 -57.38 92.55 38.43
N GLU A 399 -56.39 93.33 37.98
CA GLU A 399 -56.26 94.75 38.31
C GLU A 399 -57.44 95.57 37.78
N ASN A 400 -57.84 95.37 36.52
CA ASN A 400 -59.01 96.05 35.94
C ASN A 400 -60.30 95.69 36.69
N ALA A 401 -60.49 94.43 37.07
CA ALA A 401 -61.64 94.00 37.86
C ALA A 401 -61.64 94.65 39.26
N SER A 402 -60.47 94.78 39.88
CA SER A 402 -60.31 95.49 41.16
C SER A 402 -60.64 96.97 41.03
N GLN A 403 -60.14 97.64 40.00
CA GLN A 403 -60.45 99.06 39.73
C GLN A 403 -61.94 99.25 39.41
N ALA A 404 -62.54 98.36 38.63
CA ALA A 404 -63.97 98.41 38.34
C ALA A 404 -64.80 98.25 39.63
N ALA A 405 -64.41 97.34 40.53
CA ALA A 405 -65.06 97.17 41.82
C ALA A 405 -64.98 98.46 42.67
N GLU A 406 -63.82 99.12 42.72
CA GLU A 406 -63.64 100.40 43.42
C GLU A 406 -64.53 101.51 42.82
N VAL A 407 -64.61 101.59 41.48
CA VAL A 407 -65.49 102.56 40.82
C VAL A 407 -66.97 102.28 41.13
N VAL A 408 -67.38 101.01 41.15
CA VAL A 408 -68.76 100.62 41.51
C VAL A 408 -69.07 100.99 42.96
N GLU A 409 -68.15 100.76 43.89
CA GLU A 409 -68.31 101.16 45.30
C GLU A 409 -68.48 102.69 45.45
N ARG A 410 -67.69 103.47 44.70
CA ARG A 410 -67.82 104.93 44.67
C ARG A 410 -69.16 105.38 44.07
N VAL A 411 -69.59 104.81 42.95
CA VAL A 411 -70.88 105.13 42.31
C VAL A 411 -72.06 104.76 43.22
N GLN A 412 -71.98 103.64 43.95
CA GLN A 412 -72.98 103.27 44.94
C GLN A 412 -73.06 104.32 46.05
N THR A 413 -71.91 104.73 46.59
CA THR A 413 -71.84 105.76 47.64
C THR A 413 -72.42 107.10 47.17
N GLU A 414 -72.09 107.54 45.96
CA GLU A 414 -72.64 108.77 45.36
C GLU A 414 -74.15 108.67 45.10
N SER A 415 -74.62 107.50 44.66
CA SER A 415 -76.06 107.26 44.43
C SER A 415 -76.86 107.26 45.74
N GLU A 416 -76.32 106.70 46.81
CA GLU A 416 -76.92 106.76 48.15
C GLU A 416 -77.03 108.21 48.65
N GLN A 417 -75.99 109.03 48.45
CA GLN A 417 -76.03 110.45 48.76
C GLN A 417 -77.05 111.21 47.90
N ALA A 418 -77.10 110.94 46.59
CA ALA A 418 -78.06 111.55 45.68
C ALA A 418 -79.50 111.19 46.06
N SER A 419 -79.76 109.93 46.41
CA SER A 419 -81.07 109.46 46.92
C SER A 419 -81.47 110.21 48.19
N GLN A 420 -80.53 110.43 49.12
CA GLN A 420 -80.80 111.20 50.33
C GLN A 420 -81.15 112.67 50.03
N VAL A 421 -80.45 113.31 49.09
CA VAL A 421 -80.76 114.68 48.65
C VAL A 421 -82.12 114.75 47.95
N MET A 422 -82.44 113.78 47.09
CA MET A 422 -83.74 113.68 46.42
C MET A 422 -84.88 113.50 47.43
N SER A 423 -84.69 112.65 48.44
CA SER A 423 -85.66 112.47 49.52
C SER A 423 -85.95 113.77 50.28
N ARG A 424 -84.90 114.53 50.66
CA ARG A 424 -85.06 115.86 51.27
C ARG A 424 -85.74 116.87 50.34
N THR A 425 -85.49 116.76 49.03
CA THR A 425 -86.11 117.63 48.02
C THR A 425 -87.61 117.33 47.88
N ILE A 426 -88.00 116.05 47.88
CA ILE A 426 -89.42 115.62 47.90
C ILE A 426 -90.12 116.12 49.16
N GLU A 427 -89.50 116.00 50.33
CA GLU A 427 -90.04 116.50 51.60
C GLU A 427 -90.26 118.02 51.57
N ALA A 428 -89.31 118.78 51.03
CA ALA A 428 -89.45 120.22 50.82
C ALA A 428 -90.58 120.54 49.83
N MET A 429 -90.70 119.81 48.72
CA MET A 429 -91.77 120.00 47.73
C MET A 429 -93.16 119.70 48.34
N ASN A 430 -93.29 118.66 49.15
CA ASN A 430 -94.54 118.38 49.88
C ASN A 430 -94.89 119.51 50.86
N SER A 431 -93.89 120.04 51.57
CA SER A 431 -94.10 121.19 52.47
C SER A 431 -94.57 122.44 51.71
N ILE A 432 -94.07 122.67 50.48
CA ILE A 432 -94.53 123.76 49.61
C ILE A 432 -95.95 123.48 49.09
N GLN A 433 -96.27 122.22 48.75
CA GLN A 433 -97.62 121.80 48.33
C GLN A 433 -98.65 122.09 49.42
N ASP A 434 -98.35 121.70 50.67
CA ASP A 434 -99.21 121.92 51.83
C ASP A 434 -99.41 123.42 52.08
N SER A 435 -98.32 124.20 52.06
CA SER A 435 -98.38 125.66 52.17
C SER A 435 -99.21 126.29 51.04
N SER A 436 -99.12 125.75 49.82
CA SER A 436 -99.89 126.24 48.67
C SER A 436 -101.38 125.95 48.82
N ASN A 437 -101.75 124.77 49.34
CA ASN A 437 -103.15 124.45 49.65
C ASN A 437 -103.71 125.36 50.75
N GLU A 438 -102.94 125.63 51.81
CA GLU A 438 -103.34 126.61 52.82
C GLU A 438 -103.57 128.00 52.22
N ILE A 439 -102.71 128.44 51.29
CA ILE A 439 -102.93 129.70 50.56
C ILE A 439 -104.21 129.62 49.72
N ALA A 440 -104.49 128.51 49.04
CA ALA A 440 -105.72 128.33 48.25
C ALA A 440 -106.99 128.48 49.10
N ASP A 441 -106.97 127.94 50.32
CA ASP A 441 -108.06 128.06 51.28
C ASP A 441 -108.24 129.52 51.76
N ILE A 442 -107.14 130.21 52.08
CA ILE A 442 -107.16 131.64 52.45
C ILE A 442 -107.71 132.48 51.29
N VAL A 443 -107.29 132.21 50.05
CA VAL A 443 -107.76 132.93 48.87
C VAL A 443 -109.24 132.68 48.61
N THR A 444 -109.72 131.44 48.82
CA THR A 444 -111.15 131.11 48.74
C THR A 444 -111.96 131.83 49.83
N LEU A 445 -111.39 132.00 51.03
CA LEU A 445 -111.98 132.82 52.07
C LEU A 445 -112.00 134.31 51.69
N ILE A 446 -110.92 134.84 51.09
CA ILE A 446 -110.87 136.23 50.60
C ILE A 446 -111.92 136.47 49.51
N ASP A 447 -112.08 135.55 48.55
CA ASP A 447 -113.13 135.63 47.53
C ASP A 447 -114.53 135.63 48.18
N SER A 448 -114.73 134.80 49.21
CA SER A 448 -115.97 134.79 50.00
C SER A 448 -116.21 136.11 50.75
N ILE A 449 -115.17 136.71 51.35
CA ILE A 449 -115.24 138.02 51.99
C ILE A 449 -115.54 139.11 50.97
N ALA A 450 -114.90 139.07 49.80
CA ALA A 450 -115.14 139.99 48.71
C ALA A 450 -116.60 139.90 48.22
N PHE A 451 -117.13 138.69 48.06
CA PHE A 451 -118.54 138.47 47.71
C PHE A 451 -119.51 139.00 48.77
N GLN A 452 -119.24 138.72 50.05
CA GLN A 452 -120.04 139.27 51.15
C GLN A 452 -119.97 140.80 51.21
N THR A 453 -118.79 141.37 50.98
CA THR A 453 -118.58 142.82 50.93
C THR A 453 -119.31 143.45 49.75
N ASN A 454 -119.35 142.79 48.59
CA ASN A 454 -120.13 143.19 47.42
C ASN A 454 -121.64 143.21 47.73
N LEU A 455 -122.15 142.21 48.46
CA LEU A 455 -123.55 142.15 48.89
C LEU A 455 -123.89 143.19 49.97
N LEU A 456 -123.01 143.41 50.95
CA LEU A 456 -123.15 144.46 51.95
C LEU A 456 -123.16 145.84 51.30
N ALA A 457 -122.25 146.07 50.35
CA ALA A 457 -122.18 147.32 49.59
C ALA A 457 -123.40 147.52 48.70
N LEU A 458 -123.94 146.47 48.09
CA LEU A 458 -125.20 146.52 47.36
C LEU A 458 -126.37 146.91 48.29
N ASN A 459 -126.48 146.27 49.45
CA ASN A 459 -127.50 146.60 50.44
C ASN A 459 -127.37 148.05 50.94
N ALA A 460 -126.14 148.51 51.18
CA ALA A 460 -125.86 149.90 51.57
C ALA A 460 -126.19 150.89 50.44
N ALA A 461 -125.90 150.56 49.18
CA ALA A 461 -126.24 151.40 48.02
C ALA A 461 -127.75 151.51 47.83
N VAL A 462 -128.50 150.42 48.06
CA VAL A 462 -129.97 150.39 48.01
C VAL A 462 -130.57 151.23 49.14
N GLU A 463 -130.10 151.08 50.37
CA GLU A 463 -130.65 151.83 51.50
C GLU A 463 -130.27 153.32 51.45
N ALA A 464 -129.09 153.64 50.90
CA ALA A 464 -128.69 155.00 50.57
C ALA A 464 -129.58 155.63 49.46
N ALA A 465 -129.96 154.86 48.43
CA ALA A 465 -130.93 155.32 47.43
C ALA A 465 -132.33 155.54 48.03
N ARG A 466 -132.69 154.76 49.06
CA ARG A 466 -133.97 154.85 49.78
C ARG A 466 -134.08 156.07 50.69
N ALA A 467 -132.96 156.52 51.27
CA ALA A 467 -132.88 157.72 52.11
C ALA A 467 -132.92 159.05 51.33
N GLY A 468 -133.07 159.02 49.99
CA GLY A 468 -133.22 160.21 49.15
C GLY A 468 -132.04 161.18 49.27
N GLU A 469 -132.31 162.49 49.36
CA GLU A 469 -131.29 163.55 49.42
C GLU A 469 -130.32 163.40 50.62
N HIS A 470 -130.73 162.75 51.71
CA HIS A 470 -129.86 162.51 52.87
C HIS A 470 -128.89 161.31 52.70
N GLY A 471 -129.13 160.43 51.72
CA GLY A 471 -128.33 159.22 51.48
C GLY A 471 -127.25 159.36 50.40
N ARG A 472 -127.19 160.50 49.70
CA ARG A 472 -126.38 160.69 48.48
C ARG A 472 -124.88 160.47 48.69
N GLY A 473 -124.34 160.88 49.84
CA GLY A 473 -122.94 160.61 50.22
C GLY A 473 -122.66 159.14 50.52
N PHE A 474 -123.62 158.44 51.15
CA PHE A 474 -123.51 157.02 51.45
C PHE A 474 -123.60 156.15 50.19
N ALA A 475 -124.39 156.56 49.18
CA ALA A 475 -124.52 155.84 47.92
C ALA A 475 -123.20 155.82 47.11
N VAL A 476 -122.44 156.93 47.13
CA VAL A 476 -121.13 157.01 46.47
C VAL A 476 -120.12 156.11 47.16
N VAL A 477 -120.04 156.14 48.50
CA VAL A 477 -119.15 155.27 49.26
C VAL A 477 -119.52 153.79 49.06
N ALA A 478 -120.82 153.45 49.06
CA ALA A 478 -121.27 152.09 48.80
C ALA A 478 -120.93 151.61 47.38
N GLY A 479 -121.02 152.48 46.36
CA GLY A 479 -120.58 152.18 44.99
C GLY A 479 -119.07 151.91 44.91
N GLU A 480 -118.26 152.69 45.62
CA GLU A 480 -116.80 152.52 45.64
C GLU A 480 -116.38 151.24 46.40
N VAL A 481 -117.03 150.94 47.54
CA VAL A 481 -116.81 149.69 48.28
C VAL A 481 -117.21 148.49 47.43
N ARG A 482 -118.30 148.61 46.65
CA ARG A 482 -118.73 147.56 45.73
C ARG A 482 -117.73 147.32 44.61
N ALA A 483 -117.22 148.37 43.98
CA ALA A 483 -116.20 148.28 42.94
C ALA A 483 -114.90 147.68 43.48
N LEU A 484 -114.50 148.04 44.71
CA LEU A 484 -113.33 147.48 45.38
C LEU A 484 -113.51 145.99 45.70
N ALA A 485 -114.69 145.59 46.18
CA ALA A 485 -115.04 144.20 46.44
C ALA A 485 -115.02 143.34 45.16
N GLN A 486 -115.53 143.85 44.04
CA GLN A 486 -115.47 143.18 42.74
C GLN A 486 -114.01 142.99 42.29
N LYS A 487 -113.17 144.03 42.42
CA LYS A 487 -111.72 143.94 42.15
C LYS A 487 -111.00 142.94 43.06
N SER A 488 -111.38 142.86 44.34
CA SER A 488 -110.82 141.88 45.27
C SER A 488 -111.21 140.44 44.90
N ALA A 489 -112.43 140.21 44.43
CA ALA A 489 -112.87 138.90 43.95
C ALA A 489 -112.11 138.48 42.67
N ASP A 490 -111.96 139.40 41.72
CA ASP A 490 -111.19 139.13 40.49
C ASP A 490 -109.72 138.82 40.79
N ALA A 491 -109.08 139.60 41.67
CA ALA A 491 -107.70 139.36 42.10
C ALA A 491 -107.55 138.04 42.89
N ALA A 492 -108.51 137.69 43.75
CA ALA A 492 -108.52 136.41 44.45
C ALA A 492 -108.64 135.24 43.47
N LYS A 493 -109.47 135.36 42.44
CA LYS A 493 -109.61 134.34 41.39
C LYS A 493 -108.31 134.14 40.59
N ASP A 494 -107.60 135.23 40.27
CA ASP A 494 -106.29 135.16 39.61
C ASP A 494 -105.23 134.49 40.49
N ILE A 495 -105.18 134.84 41.79
CA ILE A 495 -104.28 134.18 42.74
C ILE A 495 -104.62 132.69 42.87
N LYS A 496 -105.90 132.34 42.96
CA LYS A 496 -106.36 130.94 43.03
C LYS A 496 -105.86 130.15 41.83
N HIS A 497 -106.00 130.69 40.62
CA HIS A 497 -105.50 130.05 39.41
C HIS A 497 -103.97 129.85 39.44
N LEU A 498 -103.20 130.81 39.95
CA LEU A 498 -101.74 130.68 40.09
C LEU A 498 -101.33 129.63 41.13
N ILE A 499 -102.08 129.54 42.24
CA ILE A 499 -101.85 128.53 43.28
C ILE A 499 -102.20 127.14 42.76
N ASP A 500 -103.36 126.96 42.12
CA ASP A 500 -103.74 125.67 41.51
C ASP A 500 -102.69 125.21 40.48
N SER A 501 -102.16 126.14 39.67
CA SER A 501 -101.07 125.85 38.75
C SER A 501 -99.77 125.46 39.46
N SER A 502 -99.45 126.08 40.61
CA SER A 502 -98.27 125.77 41.41
C SER A 502 -98.39 124.39 42.07
N VAL A 503 -99.56 124.07 42.64
CA VAL A 503 -99.90 122.75 43.21
C VAL A 503 -99.78 121.65 42.16
N GLN A 504 -100.23 121.89 40.93
CA GLN A 504 -100.04 120.94 39.82
C GLN A 504 -98.57 120.75 39.43
N ARG A 505 -97.80 121.84 39.33
CA ARG A 505 -96.37 121.78 38.96
C ARG A 505 -95.51 121.10 40.03
N ILE A 506 -95.77 121.38 41.30
CA ILE A 506 -95.10 120.72 42.43
C ILE A 506 -95.45 119.23 42.42
N GLY A 507 -96.73 118.87 42.28
CA GLY A 507 -97.15 117.46 42.20
C GLY A 507 -96.49 116.68 41.05
N GLN A 508 -96.32 117.30 39.88
CA GLN A 508 -95.55 116.71 38.77
C GLN A 508 -94.06 116.56 39.13
N GLY A 509 -93.46 117.58 39.74
CA GLY A 509 -92.06 117.56 40.19
C GLY A 509 -91.79 116.47 41.24
N THR A 510 -92.68 116.34 42.23
CA THR A 510 -92.60 115.31 43.27
C THR A 510 -92.75 113.91 42.68
N LYS A 511 -93.64 113.72 41.70
CA LYS A 511 -93.80 112.44 41.01
C LYS A 511 -92.55 112.02 40.25
N LEU A 512 -91.98 112.92 39.44
CA LEU A 512 -90.75 112.66 38.70
C LEU A 512 -89.56 112.37 39.63
N ALA A 513 -89.48 113.11 40.74
CA ALA A 513 -88.45 112.90 41.75
C ALA A 513 -88.60 111.57 42.51
N SER A 514 -89.83 111.06 42.69
CA SER A 514 -90.09 109.75 43.29
C SER A 514 -89.81 108.56 42.35
N GLU A 515 -89.79 108.80 41.04
CA GLU A 515 -89.50 107.79 40.01
C GLU A 515 -88.00 107.74 39.64
N SER A 516 -87.19 108.68 40.17
CA SER A 516 -85.73 108.80 39.96
C SER A 516 -84.96 108.36 41.19
#